data_AF-A0A3C2B0Y1-F1
#
_entry.id   AF-A0A3C2B0Y1-F1
#
_cell.length_a   1.000
_cell.length_b   1.000
_cell.length_c   1.000
_cell.angle_alpha   90.00
_cell.angle_beta   90.00
_cell.angle_gamma   90.00
#
_symmetry.space_group_name_H-M   'P 1'
#
loop_
_entity.id
_entity.type
_entity.pdbx_description
1 polymer ?
#
loop_
_entity_poly.entity_id
_entity_poly.type
_entity_poly.pdbx_seq_one_letter_code
_entity_poly.pdbx_strand_id
1 'polypeptide(L)'
;PDIDMDFDSRYRDEMIRYAAETYGRDHVAQIITFGTIKARNAVRDAARVLGYPYGMGDKVAKAMPPLVMGRDTPLKYCFEENPKYADGYKAAAELRAMYEADPDVKRVVDVAKGLEGLKRSDGIHAAAVVITKDPLTTYLPIQRKPESGQSPDEAPVVTQFEMHGVEDLGLLKMDFLGLRN
;
A
#
# COMPACT_ATOMS: atom_id res chain seq x y z
N PRO A 1 -2.51 3.64 23.85
CA PRO A 1 -3.10 4.99 23.67
C PRO A 1 -2.63 5.51 22.30
N ASP A 2 -3.52 6.11 21.51
CA ASP A 2 -3.18 6.68 20.19
C ASP A 2 -2.95 8.19 20.35
N ILE A 3 -1.78 8.68 19.95
CA ILE A 3 -1.37 10.08 20.12
C ILE A 3 -0.81 10.59 18.79
N ASP A 4 -1.50 11.58 18.24
CA ASP A 4 -1.11 12.28 17.01
C ASP A 4 -0.36 13.57 17.35
N MET A 5 0.79 13.77 16.72
CA MET A 5 1.60 14.98 16.87
C MET A 5 1.86 15.59 15.50
N ASP A 6 1.36 16.82 15.31
CA ASP A 6 1.56 17.60 14.10
C ASP A 6 2.84 18.42 14.17
N PHE A 7 3.67 18.29 13.15
CA PHE A 7 4.88 19.08 12.94
C PHE A 7 4.84 19.74 11.56
N ASP A 8 5.62 20.80 11.40
CA ASP A 8 5.93 21.28 10.06
C ASP A 8 6.65 20.16 9.29
N SER A 9 6.23 19.91 8.05
CA SER A 9 6.78 18.85 7.21
C SER A 9 8.31 18.87 7.09
N ARG A 10 8.95 20.04 7.23
CA ARG A 10 10.41 20.21 7.19
C ARG A 10 11.12 19.59 8.41
N TYR A 11 10.44 19.52 9.55
CA TYR A 11 11.02 19.10 10.83
C TYR A 11 10.56 17.71 11.28
N ARG A 12 9.64 17.07 10.55
CA ARG A 12 9.16 15.72 10.89
C ARG A 12 10.29 14.72 11.08
N ASP A 13 11.23 14.66 10.15
CA ASP A 13 12.33 13.70 10.20
C ASP A 13 13.32 14.03 11.33
N GLU A 14 13.44 15.31 11.72
CA GLU A 14 14.19 15.72 12.91
C GLU A 14 13.54 15.21 14.19
N MET A 15 12.20 15.15 14.27
CA MET A 15 11.49 14.60 15.42
C MET A 15 11.66 13.08 15.56
N ILE A 16 11.69 12.36 14.43
CA ILE A 16 12.04 10.92 14.43
C ILE A 16 13.47 10.72 14.93
N ARG A 17 14.41 11.54 14.44
CA ARG A 17 15.80 11.49 14.89
C ARG A 17 15.93 11.82 16.39
N TYR A 18 15.24 12.85 16.86
CA TYR A 18 15.20 13.24 18.26
C TYR A 18 14.67 12.09 19.14
N ALA A 19 13.59 11.43 18.73
CA ALA A 19 13.06 10.27 19.45
C ALA A 19 14.10 9.13 19.51
N ALA A 20 14.77 8.83 18.39
CA ALA A 20 15.81 7.80 18.34
C ALA A 20 17.05 8.14 19.20
N GLU A 21 17.44 9.42 19.28
CA GLU A 21 18.53 9.88 20.15
C GLU A 21 18.13 9.85 21.63
N THR A 22 16.86 10.12 21.93
CA THR A 22 16.32 10.17 23.30
C THR A 22 16.08 8.78 23.89
N TYR A 23 15.49 7.87 23.11
CA TYR A 23 15.05 6.55 23.58
C TYR A 23 15.97 5.40 23.16
N GLY A 24 16.94 5.66 22.27
CA GLY A 24 17.82 4.64 21.70
C GLY A 24 17.43 4.30 20.26
N ARG A 25 18.45 4.23 19.37
CA ARG A 25 18.24 3.97 17.93
C ARG A 25 17.64 2.59 17.63
N ASP A 26 17.82 1.63 18.53
CA ASP A 26 17.27 0.29 18.47
C ASP A 26 15.93 0.13 19.19
N HIS A 27 15.38 1.21 19.75
CA HIS A 27 14.07 1.27 20.40
C HIS A 27 13.00 2.01 19.58
N VAL A 28 13.40 2.71 18.51
CA VAL A 28 12.53 3.56 17.69
C VAL A 28 12.58 3.12 16.24
N ALA A 29 11.41 2.85 15.64
CA ALA A 29 11.30 2.52 14.23
C ALA A 29 10.08 3.16 13.60
N GLN A 30 10.16 3.47 12.31
CA GLN A 30 8.98 3.81 11.52
C GLN A 30 8.20 2.54 11.18
N ILE A 31 6.89 2.66 11.00
CA ILE A 31 6.06 1.50 10.66
C ILE A 31 6.09 1.25 9.14
N ILE A 32 6.16 -0.02 8.72
CA ILE A 32 6.06 -0.40 7.30
C ILE A 32 4.63 -0.25 6.78
N THR A 33 4.52 0.06 5.50
CA THR A 33 3.25 -0.04 4.76
C THR A 33 3.41 -1.00 3.59
N PHE A 34 2.34 -1.70 3.22
CA PHE A 34 2.36 -2.58 2.06
C PHE A 34 1.42 -2.07 0.96
N GLY A 35 2.00 -1.76 -0.19
CA GLY A 35 1.27 -1.47 -1.42
C GLY A 35 0.55 -2.73 -1.92
N THR A 36 -0.75 -2.61 -2.17
CA THR A 36 -1.59 -3.70 -2.67
C THR A 36 -1.96 -3.46 -4.13
N ILE A 37 -1.97 -4.50 -4.95
CA ILE A 37 -2.37 -4.39 -6.36
C ILE A 37 -3.87 -4.11 -6.45
N LYS A 38 -4.22 -2.91 -6.93
CA LYS A 38 -5.61 -2.51 -7.20
C LYS A 38 -6.08 -2.99 -8.58
N ALA A 39 -7.40 -3.10 -8.78
CA ALA A 39 -8.05 -3.61 -9.99
C ALA A 39 -7.42 -3.16 -11.33
N ARG A 40 -7.29 -1.84 -11.55
CA ARG A 40 -6.71 -1.30 -12.80
C ARG A 40 -5.25 -1.71 -13.01
N ASN A 41 -4.47 -1.76 -11.93
CA ASN A 41 -3.08 -2.18 -12.00
C ASN A 41 -2.97 -3.70 -12.19
N ALA A 42 -3.87 -4.48 -11.59
CA ALA A 42 -3.94 -5.93 -11.79
C ALA A 42 -4.15 -6.28 -13.27
N VAL A 43 -5.05 -5.57 -13.95
CA VAL A 43 -5.30 -5.72 -15.40
C VAL A 43 -4.06 -5.38 -16.24
N ARG A 44 -3.40 -4.25 -15.95
CA ARG A 44 -2.17 -3.85 -16.66
C ARG A 44 -1.02 -4.85 -16.43
N ASP A 45 -0.90 -5.34 -15.21
CA ASP A 45 0.12 -6.32 -14.83
C ASP A 45 -0.15 -7.67 -15.49
N ALA A 46 -1.40 -8.12 -15.51
CA ALA A 46 -1.82 -9.34 -16.18
C ALA A 46 -1.51 -9.30 -17.68
N ALA A 47 -1.86 -8.21 -18.37
CA ALA A 47 -1.55 -8.03 -19.79
C ALA A 47 -0.05 -8.11 -20.07
N ARG A 48 0.77 -7.49 -19.21
CA ARG A 48 2.23 -7.51 -19.32
C ARG A 48 2.81 -8.91 -19.07
N VAL A 49 2.34 -9.62 -18.06
CA VAL A 49 2.81 -11.00 -17.76
C VAL A 49 2.44 -11.97 -18.88
N LEU A 50 1.30 -11.76 -19.53
CA LEU A 50 0.86 -12.56 -20.69
C LEU A 50 1.57 -12.19 -22.00
N GLY A 51 2.45 -11.18 -22.00
CA GLY A 51 3.23 -10.77 -23.16
C GLY A 51 2.48 -9.90 -24.16
N TYR A 52 1.30 -9.36 -23.80
CA TYR A 52 0.58 -8.45 -24.68
C TYR A 52 1.22 -7.05 -24.72
N PRO A 53 1.03 -6.28 -25.81
CA PRO A 53 1.45 -4.88 -25.88
C PRO A 53 0.80 -4.04 -24.78
N TYR A 54 1.47 -2.96 -24.34
CA TYR A 54 0.97 -2.03 -23.33
C TYR A 54 -0.47 -1.56 -23.60
N GLY A 55 -0.81 -1.34 -24.86
CA GLY A 55 -2.14 -0.92 -25.30
C GLY A 55 -3.26 -1.88 -24.88
N MET A 56 -3.00 -3.19 -24.76
CA MET A 56 -4.00 -4.15 -24.29
C MET A 56 -4.37 -3.88 -22.83
N GLY A 57 -3.36 -3.80 -21.95
CA GLY A 57 -3.58 -3.52 -20.54
C GLY A 57 -4.24 -2.16 -20.30
N ASP A 58 -3.85 -1.13 -21.06
CA ASP A 58 -4.46 0.19 -20.95
C ASP A 58 -5.90 0.25 -21.47
N LYS A 59 -6.21 -0.45 -22.57
CA LYS A 59 -7.57 -0.59 -23.11
C LYS A 59 -8.52 -1.18 -22.06
N VAL A 60 -8.15 -2.31 -21.46
CA VAL A 60 -8.98 -2.97 -20.45
C VAL A 60 -9.04 -2.14 -19.16
N ALA A 61 -7.92 -1.53 -18.76
CA ALA A 61 -7.89 -0.68 -17.56
C ALA A 61 -8.78 0.55 -17.71
N LYS A 62 -8.96 1.13 -18.91
CA LYS A 62 -9.86 2.27 -19.16
C LYS A 62 -11.34 1.89 -19.07
N ALA A 63 -11.71 0.68 -19.49
CA ALA A 63 -13.07 0.15 -19.38
C ALA A 63 -13.53 -0.15 -17.94
N MET A 64 -12.60 -0.11 -16.96
CA MET A 64 -12.95 -0.27 -15.55
C MET A 64 -13.82 0.89 -15.03
N PRO A 65 -14.75 0.62 -14.09
CA PRO A 65 -15.59 1.63 -13.45
C PRO A 65 -14.80 2.83 -12.91
N PRO A 66 -15.34 4.06 -12.98
CA PRO A 66 -14.69 5.25 -12.46
C PRO A 66 -14.39 5.11 -10.95
N LEU A 67 -13.36 5.82 -10.50
CA LEU A 67 -12.99 5.84 -9.08
C LEU A 67 -14.09 6.50 -8.26
N VAL A 68 -14.50 5.87 -7.17
CA VAL A 68 -15.42 6.45 -6.18
C VAL A 68 -14.60 6.82 -4.95
N MET A 69 -14.51 8.11 -4.62
CA MET A 69 -13.67 8.62 -3.53
C MET A 69 -12.21 8.11 -3.60
N GLY A 70 -11.65 8.07 -4.83
CA GLY A 70 -10.28 7.60 -5.07
C GLY A 70 -10.08 6.08 -4.96
N ARG A 71 -11.16 5.29 -4.85
CA ARG A 71 -11.11 3.82 -4.76
C ARG A 71 -11.66 3.17 -6.02
N ASP A 72 -10.94 2.15 -6.50
CA ASP A 72 -11.42 1.29 -7.58
C ASP A 72 -12.57 0.40 -7.09
N THR A 73 -13.48 0.06 -8.00
CA THR A 73 -14.35 -1.10 -7.80
C THR A 73 -13.50 -2.35 -7.93
N PRO A 74 -13.48 -3.26 -6.93
CA PRO A 74 -12.74 -4.51 -7.04
C PRO A 74 -13.14 -5.29 -8.28
N LEU A 75 -12.18 -5.92 -8.94
CA LEU A 75 -12.40 -6.59 -10.22
C LEU A 75 -13.49 -7.66 -10.12
N LYS A 76 -13.53 -8.41 -9.01
CA LYS A 76 -14.61 -9.37 -8.71
C LYS A 76 -16.02 -8.75 -8.87
N TYR A 77 -16.24 -7.58 -8.28
CA TYR A 77 -17.55 -6.92 -8.28
C TYR A 77 -17.86 -6.16 -9.57
N CYS A 78 -16.93 -6.15 -10.53
CA CYS A 78 -17.22 -5.75 -11.90
C CYS A 78 -17.96 -6.88 -12.66
N PHE A 79 -17.91 -8.12 -12.17
CA PHE A 79 -18.55 -9.29 -12.78
C PHE A 79 -19.64 -9.92 -11.91
N GLU A 80 -19.61 -9.69 -10.59
CA GLU A 80 -20.59 -10.20 -9.63
C GLU A 80 -21.33 -9.04 -8.94
N GLU A 81 -22.66 -9.13 -8.86
CA GLU A 81 -23.45 -8.14 -8.13
C GLU A 81 -23.15 -8.18 -6.62
N ASN A 82 -22.96 -7.01 -6.04
CA ASN A 82 -22.81 -6.85 -4.60
C ASN A 82 -23.47 -5.54 -4.16
N PRO A 83 -24.30 -5.53 -3.11
CA PRO A 83 -24.98 -4.30 -2.66
C PRO A 83 -24.03 -3.14 -2.37
N LYS A 84 -22.81 -3.41 -1.87
CA LYS A 84 -21.79 -2.41 -1.56
C LYS A 84 -21.14 -1.81 -2.81
N TYR A 85 -21.16 -2.53 -3.93
CA TYR A 85 -20.50 -2.15 -5.19
C TYR A 85 -21.47 -2.08 -6.37
N ALA A 86 -22.77 -1.86 -6.11
CA ALA A 86 -23.81 -1.88 -7.13
C ALA A 86 -23.56 -0.87 -8.27
N ASP A 87 -23.10 0.34 -7.93
CA ASP A 87 -22.78 1.37 -8.93
C ASP A 87 -21.57 0.98 -9.78
N GLY A 88 -20.55 0.36 -9.16
CA GLY A 88 -19.39 -0.18 -9.85
C GLY A 88 -19.76 -1.30 -10.82
N TYR A 89 -20.62 -2.22 -10.38
CA TYR A 89 -21.16 -3.28 -11.24
C TYR A 89 -21.93 -2.69 -12.43
N LYS A 90 -22.81 -1.70 -12.22
CA LYS A 90 -23.55 -1.04 -13.31
C LYS A 90 -22.58 -0.36 -14.30
N ALA A 91 -21.59 0.36 -13.80
CA ALA A 91 -20.59 1.05 -14.62
C ALA A 91 -19.63 0.10 -15.37
N ALA A 92 -19.48 -1.15 -14.92
CA ALA A 92 -18.63 -2.16 -15.56
C ALA A 92 -19.25 -2.85 -16.80
N ALA A 93 -20.37 -2.34 -17.35
CA ALA A 93 -21.04 -2.96 -18.50
C ALA A 93 -20.14 -3.08 -19.73
N GLU A 94 -19.34 -2.06 -20.03
CA GLU A 94 -18.37 -2.08 -21.14
C GLU A 94 -17.28 -3.13 -20.92
N LEU A 95 -16.71 -3.20 -19.71
CA LEU A 95 -15.72 -4.22 -19.36
C LEU A 95 -16.26 -5.64 -19.55
N ARG A 96 -17.51 -5.90 -19.11
CA ARG A 96 -18.16 -7.20 -19.32
C ARG A 96 -18.40 -7.50 -20.79
N ALA A 97 -18.84 -6.52 -21.57
CA ALA A 97 -19.01 -6.69 -23.01
C ALA A 97 -17.67 -7.03 -23.70
N MET A 98 -16.59 -6.36 -23.34
CA MET A 98 -15.25 -6.67 -23.85
C MET A 98 -14.78 -8.07 -23.42
N TYR A 99 -15.06 -8.46 -22.17
CA TYR A 99 -14.71 -9.77 -21.63
C TYR A 99 -15.41 -10.92 -22.37
N GLU A 100 -16.65 -10.73 -22.82
CA GLU A 100 -17.39 -11.73 -23.60
C GLU A 100 -17.03 -11.73 -25.10
N ALA A 101 -16.66 -10.57 -25.65
CA ALA A 101 -16.41 -10.43 -27.08
C ALA A 101 -14.97 -10.79 -27.51
N ASP A 102 -13.98 -10.56 -26.64
CA ASP A 102 -12.56 -10.65 -26.99
C ASP A 102 -11.84 -11.69 -26.11
N PRO A 103 -11.42 -12.84 -26.68
CA PRO A 103 -10.75 -13.91 -25.93
C PRO A 103 -9.45 -13.48 -25.24
N ASP A 104 -8.72 -12.50 -25.80
CA ASP A 104 -7.49 -11.99 -25.19
C ASP A 104 -7.82 -11.13 -23.97
N VAL A 105 -8.86 -10.28 -24.05
CA VAL A 105 -9.37 -9.52 -22.90
C VAL A 105 -9.84 -10.46 -21.79
N LYS A 106 -10.58 -11.52 -22.16
CA LYS A 106 -11.01 -12.55 -21.22
C LYS A 106 -9.83 -13.12 -20.44
N ARG A 107 -8.77 -13.53 -21.15
CA ARG A 107 -7.55 -14.08 -20.55
C ARG A 107 -6.84 -13.09 -19.64
N VAL A 108 -6.73 -11.82 -20.03
CA VAL A 108 -6.14 -10.76 -19.22
C VAL A 108 -6.93 -10.57 -17.92
N VAL A 109 -8.26 -10.45 -17.99
CA VAL A 109 -9.11 -10.27 -16.81
C VAL A 109 -9.05 -11.47 -15.87
N ASP A 110 -9.05 -12.69 -16.40
CA ASP A 110 -9.02 -13.90 -15.58
C ASP A 110 -7.68 -14.02 -14.81
N VAL A 111 -6.56 -13.66 -15.43
CA VAL A 111 -5.28 -13.55 -14.70
C VAL A 111 -5.31 -12.41 -13.69
N ALA A 112 -5.86 -11.25 -14.06
CA ALA A 112 -5.94 -10.09 -13.18
C ALA A 112 -6.73 -10.37 -11.89
N LYS A 113 -7.78 -11.21 -11.95
CA LYS A 113 -8.54 -11.64 -10.76
C LYS A 113 -7.66 -12.35 -9.71
N GLY A 114 -6.62 -13.05 -10.14
CA GLY A 114 -5.64 -13.69 -9.24
C GLY A 114 -4.53 -12.76 -8.74
N LEU A 115 -4.33 -11.61 -9.40
CA LEU A 115 -3.30 -10.62 -9.02
C LEU A 115 -3.84 -9.52 -8.09
N GLU A 116 -5.11 -9.14 -8.24
CA GLU A 116 -5.74 -8.14 -7.38
C GLU A 116 -5.66 -8.56 -5.91
N GLY A 117 -5.30 -7.62 -5.04
CA GLY A 117 -5.20 -7.87 -3.59
C GLY A 117 -3.86 -8.42 -3.12
N LEU A 118 -2.97 -8.84 -4.03
CA LEU A 118 -1.61 -9.24 -3.64
C LEU A 118 -0.78 -8.02 -3.21
N LYS A 119 0.16 -8.25 -2.29
CA LYS A 119 1.15 -7.24 -1.91
C LYS A 119 2.21 -7.12 -3.01
N ARG A 120 2.54 -5.88 -3.38
CA ARG A 120 3.45 -5.56 -4.50
C ARG A 120 4.76 -4.95 -4.04
N SER A 121 4.68 -4.06 -3.07
CA SER A 121 5.79 -3.22 -2.64
C SER A 121 5.62 -2.91 -1.17
N ASP A 122 6.72 -2.59 -0.52
CA ASP A 122 6.74 -2.07 0.82
C ASP A 122 7.21 -0.61 0.84
N GLY A 123 6.65 0.18 1.74
CA GLY A 123 6.95 1.59 1.95
C GLY A 123 7.12 1.89 3.43
N ILE A 124 7.40 3.16 3.74
CA ILE A 124 7.46 3.64 5.12
C ILE A 124 6.18 4.43 5.38
N HIS A 125 5.54 4.20 6.52
CA HIS A 125 4.37 4.97 6.93
C HIS A 125 4.73 6.45 7.03
N ALA A 126 3.86 7.30 6.49
CA ALA A 126 4.09 8.73 6.42
C ALA A 126 4.03 9.46 7.79
N ALA A 127 3.72 8.73 8.87
CA ALA A 127 3.45 9.33 10.18
C ALA A 127 3.86 8.40 11.33
N ALA A 128 3.33 7.19 11.34
CA ALA A 128 3.48 6.25 12.44
C ALA A 128 4.93 5.82 12.72
N VAL A 129 5.29 5.96 13.99
CA VAL A 129 6.54 5.54 14.64
C VAL A 129 6.16 4.64 15.81
N VAL A 130 6.93 3.58 16.03
CA VAL A 130 6.84 2.73 17.22
C VAL A 130 8.01 3.03 18.14
N ILE A 131 7.74 3.11 19.45
CA ILE A 131 8.74 3.30 20.50
C ILE A 131 8.59 2.19 21.53
N THR A 132 9.67 1.46 21.81
CA THR A 132 9.65 0.29 22.71
C THR A 132 10.53 0.47 23.94
N LYS A 133 10.17 -0.21 25.04
CA LYS A 133 10.95 -0.17 26.29
C LYS A 133 12.28 -0.93 26.17
N ASP A 134 12.27 -2.10 25.55
CA ASP A 134 13.45 -2.91 25.23
C ASP A 134 13.72 -2.82 23.71
N PRO A 135 14.86 -3.28 23.20
CA PRO A 135 15.17 -3.21 21.77
C PRO A 135 14.04 -3.80 20.92
N LEU A 136 13.71 -3.15 19.79
CA LEU A 136 12.61 -3.50 18.88
C LEU A 136 12.59 -4.98 18.51
N THR A 137 13.77 -5.57 18.30
CA THR A 137 13.97 -6.97 17.92
C THR A 137 13.56 -7.98 19.00
N THR A 138 13.32 -7.53 20.23
CA THR A 138 12.69 -8.32 21.30
C THR A 138 11.21 -8.58 20.99
N TYR A 139 10.56 -7.66 20.26
CA TYR A 139 9.12 -7.66 20.02
C TYR A 139 8.75 -8.00 18.58
N LEU A 140 9.48 -7.47 17.60
CA LEU A 140 9.17 -7.61 16.19
C LEU A 140 10.42 -7.59 15.28
N PRO A 141 10.34 -8.20 14.09
CA PRO A 141 11.39 -8.07 13.08
C PRO A 141 11.42 -6.65 12.50
N ILE A 142 12.63 -6.17 12.24
CA ILE A 142 12.90 -4.86 11.62
C ILE A 142 13.65 -5.04 10.29
N GLN A 143 13.66 -3.99 9.47
CA GLN A 143 14.51 -3.86 8.30
C GLN A 143 15.06 -2.44 8.22
N ARG A 144 16.16 -2.27 7.49
CA ARG A 144 16.74 -0.96 7.16
C ARG A 144 16.39 -0.63 5.72
N LYS A 145 15.95 0.59 5.44
CA LYS A 145 15.59 1.04 4.08
C LYS A 145 16.53 2.15 3.60
N PRO A 146 17.78 1.84 3.22
CA PRO A 146 18.72 2.85 2.72
C PRO A 146 18.26 3.41 1.38
N GLU A 147 18.44 4.71 1.20
CA GLU A 147 18.38 5.32 -0.12
C GLU A 147 19.64 4.97 -0.94
N SER A 148 19.58 5.15 -2.26
CA SER A 148 20.71 4.86 -3.15
C SER A 148 21.93 5.71 -2.76
N GLY A 149 23.02 5.06 -2.36
CA GLY A 149 24.25 5.71 -1.91
C GLY A 149 24.31 6.03 -0.40
N GLN A 150 23.26 5.68 0.36
CA GLN A 150 23.24 5.82 1.81
C GLN A 150 23.80 4.57 2.50
N SER A 151 24.56 4.75 3.59
CA SER A 151 24.98 3.63 4.44
C SER A 151 23.75 2.99 5.13
N PRO A 152 23.65 1.65 5.19
CA PRO A 152 22.58 0.98 5.94
C PRO A 152 22.50 1.41 7.41
N ASP A 153 23.63 1.76 8.03
CA ASP A 153 23.66 2.17 9.45
C ASP A 153 22.95 3.50 9.70
N GLU A 154 22.88 4.35 8.67
CA GLU A 154 22.20 5.66 8.68
C GLU A 154 20.78 5.59 8.11
N ALA A 155 20.41 4.44 7.54
CA ALA A 155 19.09 4.24 6.96
C ALA A 155 17.99 4.22 8.03
N PRO A 156 16.77 4.67 7.68
CA PRO A 156 15.60 4.48 8.53
C PRO A 156 15.43 3.03 8.95
N VAL A 157 15.21 2.82 10.25
CA VAL A 157 14.78 1.53 10.80
C VAL A 157 13.27 1.45 10.67
N VAL A 158 12.80 0.37 10.06
CA VAL A 158 11.39 0.17 9.74
C VAL A 158 10.96 -1.19 10.30
N THR A 159 9.76 -1.28 10.86
CA THR A 159 9.18 -2.57 11.25
C THR A 159 9.00 -3.49 10.03
N GLN A 160 8.80 -4.79 10.22
CA GLN A 160 8.28 -5.67 9.15
C GLN A 160 6.80 -6.03 9.34
N PHE A 161 6.22 -5.65 10.48
CA PHE A 161 4.77 -5.70 10.71
C PHE A 161 4.15 -4.35 10.41
N GLU A 162 3.04 -4.36 9.66
CA GLU A 162 2.25 -3.14 9.41
C GLU A 162 1.54 -2.67 10.68
N MET A 163 0.94 -1.47 10.61
CA MET A 163 0.31 -0.76 11.73
C MET A 163 -0.52 -1.66 12.65
N HIS A 164 -1.47 -2.43 12.11
CA HIS A 164 -2.31 -3.31 12.92
C HIS A 164 -1.53 -4.42 13.63
N GLY A 165 -0.52 -5.00 12.96
CA GLY A 165 0.34 -6.00 13.60
C GLY A 165 1.19 -5.41 14.73
N VAL A 166 1.56 -4.13 14.66
CA VAL A 166 2.26 -3.43 15.75
C VAL A 166 1.29 -3.13 16.91
N GLU A 167 0.06 -2.70 16.59
CA GLU A 167 -1.00 -2.43 17.58
C GLU A 167 -1.43 -3.69 18.34
N ASP A 168 -1.57 -4.82 17.65
CA ASP A 168 -1.95 -6.11 18.24
C ASP A 168 -0.90 -6.64 19.23
N LEU A 169 0.37 -6.24 19.07
CA LEU A 169 1.44 -6.53 20.03
C LEU A 169 1.40 -5.62 21.27
N GLY A 170 0.51 -4.64 21.31
CA GLY A 170 0.37 -3.69 22.42
C GLY A 170 1.52 -2.68 22.51
N LEU A 171 2.25 -2.47 21.42
CA LEU A 171 3.37 -1.52 21.39
C LEU A 171 2.87 -0.08 21.27
N LEU A 172 3.65 0.87 21.82
CA LEU A 172 3.33 2.28 21.73
C LEU A 172 3.55 2.79 20.30
N LYS A 173 2.45 3.11 19.62
CA LYS A 173 2.41 3.86 18.37
C LYS A 173 2.31 5.37 18.67
N MET A 174 3.08 6.17 17.95
CA MET A 174 2.95 7.63 17.89
C MET A 174 2.95 8.08 16.43
N ASP A 175 2.06 8.99 16.07
CA ASP A 175 2.00 9.50 14.70
C ASP A 175 2.68 10.87 14.64
N PHE A 176 3.79 10.97 13.90
CA PHE A 176 4.47 12.23 13.62
C PHE A 176 4.07 12.73 12.23
N LEU A 177 3.06 13.59 12.19
CA LEU A 177 2.50 14.11 10.94
C LEU A 177 3.31 15.33 10.47
N GLY A 178 3.66 15.36 9.18
CA GLY A 178 4.28 16.51 8.54
C GLY A 178 3.25 17.31 7.76
N LEU A 179 2.83 18.46 8.29
CA LEU A 179 1.86 19.35 7.64
C LEU A 179 2.54 20.43 6.79
N ARG A 180 1.89 20.81 5.69
CA ARG A 180 2.25 21.91 4.79
C ARG A 180 1.09 22.92 4.80
N ASN A 181 0.90 23.60 5.92
CA ASN A 181 -0.14 24.62 6.07
C ASN A 181 0.46 26.02 5.91
#